data_AF-A0A8S9PRE4-F1
#
_entry.id   AF-A0A8S9PRE4-F1
#
_cell.length_a   1.000
_cell.length_b   1.000
_cell.length_c   1.000
_cell.angle_alpha   90.00
_cell.angle_beta   90.00
_cell.angle_gamma   90.00
#
_symmetry.space_group_name_H-M   'P 1'
#
loop_
_entity.id
_entity.type
_entity.pdbx_description
1 polymer ?
#
loop_
_entity_poly.entity_id
_entity_poly.type
_entity_poly.pdbx_seq_one_letter_code
_entity_poly.pdbx_strand_id
1 'polypeptide(L)'
;MAEEDASEECGVKLVIEDYPYAADGLLIWKAIKNLVESYVKHFYSDPKSIASDFELQAWWDEIKNKGHYDKKDEPWWPKLNTTQDLSEILTNMIWIASGQHAAINFGQYPFGGTDSD
;
A
#
# COMPACT_ATOMS: atom_id res chain seq x y z
N MET A 1 -16.65 1.64 7.94
CA MET A 1 -15.48 2.11 8.72
C MET A 1 -14.89 0.91 9.44
N ALA A 2 -13.58 0.89 9.66
CA ALA A 2 -12.89 -0.20 10.33
C ALA A 2 -12.23 0.33 11.61
N GLU A 3 -12.08 -0.53 12.61
CA GLU A 3 -11.41 -0.25 13.88
C GLU A 3 -10.11 -1.05 13.94
N GLU A 4 -9.07 -0.49 14.56
CA GLU A 4 -7.84 -1.23 14.81
C GLU A 4 -8.11 -2.39 15.76
N ASP A 5 -7.75 -3.59 15.33
CA ASP A 5 -7.88 -4.80 16.13
C ASP A 5 -6.70 -5.72 15.81
N ALA A 6 -5.73 -5.77 16.72
CA ALA A 6 -4.52 -6.57 16.55
C ALA A 6 -4.81 -8.09 16.58
N SER A 7 -6.01 -8.52 17.00
CA SER A 7 -6.42 -9.92 16.92
C SER A 7 -6.90 -10.33 15.52
N GLU A 8 -7.28 -9.35 14.70
CA GLU A 8 -7.66 -9.57 13.31
C GLU A 8 -6.44 -9.75 12.41
N GLU A 9 -6.59 -10.58 11.39
CA GLU A 9 -5.47 -10.98 10.54
C GLU A 9 -4.85 -9.81 9.76
N CYS A 10 -5.65 -8.80 9.41
CA CYS A 10 -5.20 -7.58 8.75
C CYS A 10 -4.97 -6.43 9.73
N GLY A 11 -5.04 -6.67 11.04
CA GLY A 11 -4.89 -5.65 12.10
C GLY A 11 -6.09 -4.70 12.22
N VAL A 12 -7.18 -4.97 11.50
CA VAL A 12 -8.40 -4.16 11.52
C VAL A 12 -9.64 -5.03 11.47
N LYS A 13 -10.67 -4.61 12.21
CA LYS A 13 -12.01 -5.20 12.19
C LYS A 13 -12.98 -4.29 11.43
N LEU A 14 -13.75 -4.85 10.50
CA LEU A 14 -14.80 -4.09 9.82
C LEU A 14 -15.97 -3.84 10.77
N VAL A 15 -16.38 -2.57 10.93
CA VAL A 15 -17.59 -2.20 11.69
C VAL A 15 -18.86 -2.60 10.92
N ILE A 16 -18.77 -2.65 9.59
CA ILE A 16 -19.82 -3.15 8.71
C ILE A 16 -19.28 -4.43 8.07
N GLU A 17 -19.76 -5.58 8.53
CA GLU A 17 -19.29 -6.89 8.05
C GLU A 17 -19.56 -7.06 6.55
N ASP A 18 -20.74 -6.66 6.07
CA ASP A 18 -21.12 -6.69 4.66
C ASP A 18 -20.76 -5.39 3.94
N TYR A 19 -19.46 -5.06 3.91
CA TYR A 19 -18.92 -3.98 3.10
C TYR A 19 -17.99 -4.53 2.02
N PRO A 20 -18.51 -4.90 0.83
CA PRO A 20 -17.78 -5.67 -0.18
C PRO A 20 -16.44 -5.05 -0.60
N TYR A 21 -16.40 -3.73 -0.84
CA TYR A 21 -15.16 -3.03 -1.19
C TYR A 21 -14.07 -3.20 -0.13
N ALA A 22 -14.44 -3.09 1.15
CA ALA A 22 -13.47 -3.21 2.25
C ALA A 22 -13.09 -4.68 2.50
N ALA A 23 -14.07 -5.59 2.49
CA ALA A 23 -13.84 -7.02 2.71
C ALA A 23 -12.91 -7.61 1.63
N ASP A 24 -13.22 -7.38 0.35
CA ASP A 24 -12.38 -7.85 -0.76
C ASP A 24 -11.03 -7.12 -0.81
N GLY A 25 -11.04 -5.82 -0.51
CA GLY A 25 -9.83 -5.02 -0.46
C GLY A 25 -8.82 -5.52 0.56
N LEU A 26 -9.27 -5.92 1.76
CA LEU A 26 -8.39 -6.50 2.79
C LEU A 26 -7.77 -7.82 2.34
N LEU A 27 -8.51 -8.68 1.64
CA LEU A 27 -7.99 -9.95 1.11
C LEU A 27 -6.88 -9.71 0.08
N ILE A 28 -7.08 -8.77 -0.85
CA ILE A 28 -6.11 -8.43 -1.88
C ILE A 28 -4.89 -7.73 -1.27
N TRP A 29 -5.10 -6.76 -0.38
CA TRP A 29 -4.04 -6.06 0.32
C TRP A 29 -3.13 -7.03 1.07
N LYS A 30 -3.72 -7.96 1.82
CA LYS A 30 -2.99 -9.01 2.53
C LYS A 30 -2.18 -9.89 1.58
N ALA A 31 -2.76 -10.30 0.45
CA ALA A 31 -2.04 -11.10 -0.55
C ALA A 31 -0.81 -10.35 -1.10
N ILE A 32 -0.96 -9.05 -1.40
CA ILE A 32 0.16 -8.19 -1.83
C ILE A 32 1.21 -8.10 -0.72
N LYS A 33 0.79 -7.80 0.51
CA LYS A 33 1.71 -7.67 1.65
C LYS A 33 2.54 -8.94 1.87
N ASN A 34 1.90 -10.10 1.88
CA ASN A 34 2.58 -11.39 2.03
C ASN A 34 3.59 -11.66 0.91
N LEU A 35 3.24 -11.33 -0.34
CA LEU A 35 4.14 -11.46 -1.48
C LEU A 35 5.36 -10.54 -1.32
N VAL A 36 5.12 -9.27 -0.99
CA VAL A 36 6.15 -8.25 -0.84
C VAL A 36 7.10 -8.60 0.31
N GLU A 37 6.58 -8.95 1.49
CA GLU A 37 7.41 -9.32 2.65
C GLU A 37 8.30 -10.53 2.33
N SER A 38 7.75 -11.54 1.64
CA SER A 38 8.53 -12.70 1.19
C SER A 38 9.65 -12.29 0.22
N TYR A 39 9.33 -11.43 -0.75
CA TYR A 39 10.29 -10.94 -1.74
C TYR A 39 11.39 -10.09 -1.09
N VAL A 40 11.01 -9.09 -0.29
CA VAL A 40 11.96 -8.22 0.41
C VAL A 40 12.88 -9.03 1.32
N LYS A 41 12.34 -9.98 2.09
CA LYS A 41 13.15 -10.86 2.96
C LYS A 41 14.15 -11.72 2.18
N HIS A 42 13.80 -12.12 0.96
CA HIS A 42 14.70 -12.89 0.10
C HIS A 42 15.95 -12.09 -0.30
N PHE A 43 15.80 -10.81 -0.65
CA PHE A 43 16.92 -9.96 -1.10
C PHE A 43 17.61 -9.19 0.03
N TYR A 44 16.88 -8.82 1.08
CA TYR A 44 17.38 -8.05 2.22
C TYR A 44 17.32 -8.88 3.50
N SER A 45 18.18 -9.89 3.59
CA SER A 45 18.25 -10.80 4.74
C SER A 45 18.79 -10.14 6.01
N ASP A 46 19.63 -9.11 5.87
CA ASP A 46 20.11 -8.26 6.98
C ASP A 46 19.26 -6.97 7.03
N PRO A 47 18.55 -6.69 8.12
CA PRO A 47 17.79 -5.45 8.26
C PRO A 47 18.60 -4.16 8.03
N LYS A 48 19.92 -4.18 8.23
CA LYS A 48 20.81 -3.02 8.00
C LYS A 48 21.12 -2.77 6.53
N SER A 49 20.82 -3.73 5.65
CA SER A 49 21.11 -3.62 4.23
C SER A 49 20.23 -2.58 3.52
N ILE A 50 19.00 -2.35 3.99
CA ILE A 50 18.08 -1.32 3.45
C ILE A 50 18.67 0.09 3.56
N ALA A 51 19.15 0.47 4.74
CA ALA A 51 19.72 1.79 4.98
C ALA A 51 21.06 2.00 4.26
N SER A 52 21.72 0.91 3.84
CA SER A 52 23.02 0.95 3.16
C SER A 52 22.90 0.86 1.63
N ASP A 53 21.72 0.56 1.10
CA ASP A 53 21.45 0.48 -0.33
C ASP A 53 21.24 1.88 -0.92
N PHE A 54 22.29 2.42 -1.53
CA PHE A 54 22.27 3.80 -2.01
C PHE A 54 21.28 4.03 -3.16
N GLU A 55 21.02 3.02 -4.01
CA GLU A 55 20.08 3.14 -5.12
C GLU A 55 18.65 3.21 -4.58
N LEU A 56 18.35 2.33 -3.61
CA LEU A 56 17.05 2.31 -2.94
C LEU A 56 16.79 3.60 -2.16
N GLN A 57 17.78 4.12 -1.43
CA GLN A 57 17.66 5.39 -0.73
C GLN A 57 17.45 6.57 -1.70
N ALA A 58 18.23 6.62 -2.79
CA ALA A 58 18.10 7.68 -3.78
C ALA A 58 16.74 7.66 -4.49
N TRP A 59 16.22 6.46 -4.78
CA TRP A 59 14.88 6.29 -5.35
C TRP A 59 13.79 6.85 -4.44
N TRP A 60 13.83 6.52 -3.15
CA TRP A 60 12.82 7.02 -2.20
C TRP A 60 12.94 8.52 -1.96
N ASP A 61 14.18 9.03 -1.89
CA ASP A 61 14.45 10.47 -1.79
C ASP A 61 13.90 11.23 -3.01
N GLU A 62 14.05 10.68 -4.22
CA GLU A 62 13.51 11.29 -5.44
C GLU A 62 11.98 11.32 -5.46
N ILE A 63 11.32 10.23 -5.06
CA ILE A 63 9.85 10.20 -4.93
C ILE A 63 9.37 11.32 -4.01
N LYS A 64 9.98 11.45 -2.84
CA LYS A 64 9.59 12.45 -1.83
C LYS A 64 9.92 13.88 -2.27
N ASN A 65 11.17 14.12 -2.67
CA ASN A 65 11.70 15.47 -2.85
C ASN A 65 11.52 16.01 -4.27
N LYS A 66 11.26 15.19 -5.28
CA LYS A 66 11.01 15.65 -6.66
C LYS A 66 9.60 15.28 -7.12
N GLY A 67 9.21 14.01 -6.97
CA GLY A 67 7.91 13.52 -7.40
C GLY A 67 6.74 14.17 -6.65
N HIS A 68 6.90 14.35 -5.34
CA HIS A 68 5.93 14.97 -4.44
C HIS A 68 6.51 16.21 -3.73
N TYR A 69 7.23 17.05 -4.48
CA TYR A 69 7.92 18.24 -3.95
C TYR A 69 7.01 19.14 -3.10
N ASP A 70 5.73 19.28 -3.48
CA ASP A 70 4.72 20.08 -2.78
C ASP A 70 4.37 19.54 -1.39
N LYS A 71 4.65 18.26 -1.12
CA LYS A 71 4.34 17.55 0.13
C LYS A 71 5.58 17.02 0.84
N LYS A 72 6.78 17.36 0.38
CA LYS A 72 8.04 16.79 0.91
C LYS A 72 8.25 17.02 2.42
N ASP A 73 7.67 18.09 2.97
CA ASP A 73 7.85 18.48 4.37
C ASP A 73 6.76 17.92 5.31
N GLU A 74 5.84 17.11 4.78
CA GLU A 74 4.75 16.53 5.57
C GLU A 74 5.24 15.46 6.57
N PRO A 75 4.66 15.38 7.78
CA PRO A 75 5.16 14.52 8.85
C PRO A 75 4.85 13.04 8.65
N TRP A 76 3.94 12.69 7.73
CA TRP A 76 3.47 11.33 7.49
C TRP A 76 4.33 10.53 6.51
N TRP A 77 5.39 11.13 5.94
CA TRP A 77 6.32 10.39 5.09
C TRP A 77 6.98 9.23 5.86
N PRO A 78 6.85 7.98 5.39
CA PRO A 78 7.54 6.87 6.02
C PRO A 78 9.05 6.99 5.79
N LYS A 79 9.80 6.51 6.78
CA LYS A 79 11.25 6.30 6.65
C LYS A 79 11.48 5.05 5.79
N LEU A 80 12.70 4.90 5.26
CA LEU A 80 13.11 3.70 4.53
C LEU A 80 14.41 3.15 5.14
N ASN A 81 14.33 2.64 6.37
CA ASN A 81 15.49 2.15 7.10
C ASN A 81 15.47 0.64 7.31
N THR A 82 14.29 0.02 7.30
CA THR A 82 14.09 -1.39 7.63
C THR A 82 13.40 -2.15 6.51
N THR A 83 13.47 -3.49 6.55
CA THR A 83 12.73 -4.35 5.63
C THR A 83 11.22 -4.18 5.80
N GLN A 84 10.77 -3.85 7.00
CA GLN A 84 9.36 -3.55 7.28
C GLN A 84 8.94 -2.26 6.57
N ASP A 85 9.75 -1.20 6.69
CA ASP A 85 9.52 0.07 6.01
C ASP A 85 9.38 -0.13 4.49
N LEU A 86 10.33 -0.85 3.89
CA LEU A 86 10.30 -1.15 2.45
C LEU A 86 9.06 -1.96 2.08
N SER A 87 8.71 -2.97 2.89
CA SER A 87 7.57 -3.83 2.60
C SER A 87 6.26 -3.06 2.64
N GLU A 88 6.08 -2.15 3.60
CA GLU A 88 4.91 -1.28 3.69
C GLU A 88 4.83 -0.32 2.52
N ILE A 89 5.94 0.36 2.17
CA ILE A 89 6.01 1.28 1.03
C ILE A 89 5.62 0.56 -0.27
N LEU A 90 6.23 -0.59 -0.55
CA LEU A 90 5.96 -1.35 -1.77
C LEU A 90 4.53 -1.91 -1.79
N THR A 91 4.01 -2.39 -0.66
CA THR A 91 2.63 -2.85 -0.54
C THR A 91 1.65 -1.74 -0.91
N ASN A 92 1.84 -0.54 -0.34
CA ASN A 92 1.00 0.62 -0.62
C ASN A 92 1.04 0.99 -2.11
N MET A 93 2.24 1.04 -2.70
CA MET A 93 2.42 1.38 -4.11
C MET A 93 1.74 0.37 -5.04
N ILE A 94 1.93 -0.93 -4.80
CA ILE A 94 1.32 -2.00 -5.61
C ILE A 94 -0.20 -1.97 -5.45
N TRP A 95 -0.73 -1.80 -4.24
CA TRP A 95 -2.16 -1.67 -4.01
C TRP A 95 -2.79 -0.51 -4.79
N ILE A 96 -2.18 0.68 -4.70
CA ILE A 96 -2.68 1.88 -5.39
C ILE A 96 -2.74 1.64 -6.90
N ALA A 97 -1.68 1.07 -7.48
CA ALA A 97 -1.59 0.81 -8.91
C ALA A 97 -2.49 -0.35 -9.39
N SER A 98 -2.92 -1.25 -8.49
CA SER A 98 -3.70 -2.45 -8.84
C SER A 98 -5.11 -2.42 -8.24
N GLY A 99 -5.30 -2.98 -7.05
CA GLY A 99 -6.60 -3.17 -6.40
C GLY A 99 -7.38 -1.87 -6.26
N GLN A 100 -6.73 -0.80 -5.82
CA GLN A 100 -7.40 0.50 -5.69
C GLN A 100 -7.83 1.07 -7.04
N HIS A 101 -6.92 1.09 -8.01
CA HIS A 101 -7.21 1.58 -9.35
C HIS A 101 -8.37 0.78 -9.98
N ALA A 102 -8.33 -0.54 -9.91
CA ALA A 102 -9.37 -1.42 -10.44
C ALA A 102 -10.74 -1.12 -9.80
N ALA A 103 -10.78 -0.99 -8.47
CA ALA A 103 -12.01 -0.78 -7.71
C ALA A 103 -12.73 0.53 -8.07
N ILE A 104 -11.98 1.61 -8.36
CA ILE A 104 -12.56 2.92 -8.68
C ILE A 104 -12.73 3.18 -10.18
N ASN A 105 -12.07 2.39 -11.02
CA ASN A 105 -12.06 2.59 -12.48
C ASN A 105 -13.09 1.71 -13.19
N PHE A 106 -13.07 0.39 -12.96
CA PHE A 106 -13.86 -0.54 -13.79
C PHE A 106 -15.37 -0.48 -13.53
N GLY A 107 -15.80 0.18 -12.45
CA GLY A 107 -17.21 0.46 -12.17
C GLY A 107 -17.78 1.68 -12.90
N GLN A 108 -16.96 2.53 -13.53
CA GLN A 108 -17.43 3.80 -14.10
C GLN A 108 -18.54 3.62 -15.14
N TYR A 109 -18.35 2.76 -16.14
CA TYR A 109 -19.39 2.50 -17.15
C TYR A 109 -20.57 1.68 -16.59
N PRO A 110 -20.36 0.56 -15.85
CA PRO A 110 -21.45 -0.20 -15.26
C PRO A 110 -22.42 0.61 -14.38
N PHE A 111 -21.92 1.59 -13.62
CA PHE A 111 -22.75 2.37 -12.70
C PHE A 111 -23.11 3.77 -13.21
N GLY A 112 -22.22 4.40 -13.99
CA GLY A 112 -22.40 5.79 -14.46
C GLY A 112 -22.77 5.91 -15.94
N GLY A 113 -22.80 4.80 -16.69
CA GLY A 113 -23.07 4.80 -18.13
C GLY A 113 -24.55 4.80 -18.52
N THR A 114 -25.47 4.73 -17.56
CA THR A 114 -26.91 4.87 -17.81
C THR A 114 -27.30 6.34 -17.77
N ASP A 115 -27.01 7.07 -18.86
CA ASP A 115 -27.82 8.24 -19.17
C ASP A 115 -29.20 7.72 -19.59
N SER A 116 -30.22 8.08 -18.81
CA SER A 116 -31.62 7.77 -19.11
C SER A 116 -32.07 8.53 -20.35
N ASP A 117 -32.22 7.82 -21.47
CA ASP A 117 -33.13 8.19 -22.56
C ASP A 117 -34.59 7.85 -22.19
#